data_AF-C2CH21-F1
#
_entry.id   AF-C2CH21-F1
#
_cell.length_a   1.000
_cell.length_b   1.000
_cell.length_c   1.000
_cell.angle_alpha   90.00
_cell.angle_beta   90.00
_cell.angle_gamma   90.00
#
_symmetry.space_group_name_H-M   'P 1'
#
loop_
_entity.id
_entity.type
_entity.pdbx_description
1 polymer ?
#
loop_
_entity_poly.entity_id
_entity_poly.type
_entity_poly.pdbx_seq_one_letter_code
_entity_poly.pdbx_strand_id
1 'polypeptide(L)'
;MKSLKWYTIAACIWILIFPITGITGWAFMISGPLVIVGSIVKFVFKLFRIDLYWLTKHSFLLGVLPDLIISVIVGFLPTIIGIGLWRITKRLYQWLVLIKPENC
;
A
#
# COMPACT_ATOMS: atom_id res chain seq x y z
N MET A 1 33.40 11.21 -15.85
CA MET A 1 32.24 10.89 -16.73
C MET A 1 31.37 9.71 -16.25
N LYS A 2 31.94 8.63 -15.68
CA LYS A 2 31.15 7.50 -15.16
C LYS A 2 30.24 7.87 -13.97
N SER A 3 30.72 8.71 -13.04
CA SER A 3 29.90 9.20 -11.91
C SER A 3 28.73 10.06 -12.36
N LEU A 4 28.94 11.00 -13.28
CA LEU A 4 27.88 11.89 -13.77
C LEU A 4 26.72 11.10 -14.39
N LYS A 5 27.03 10.09 -15.24
CA LYS A 5 26.02 9.19 -15.82
C LYS A 5 25.25 8.40 -14.75
N TRP A 6 25.94 7.93 -13.71
CA TRP A 6 25.30 7.25 -12.58
C TRP A 6 24.34 8.18 -11.83
N TYR A 7 24.76 9.43 -11.54
CA TYR A 7 23.90 10.42 -10.88
C TYR A 7 22.64 10.75 -11.70
N THR A 8 22.75 10.87 -13.03
CA THR A 8 21.57 11.12 -13.89
C THR A 8 20.59 9.94 -13.85
N ILE A 9 21.10 8.71 -13.92
CA ILE A 9 20.27 7.49 -13.86
C ILE A 9 19.63 7.35 -12.47
N ALA A 10 20.40 7.58 -11.40
CA ALA A 10 19.90 7.55 -10.04
C ALA A 10 18.80 8.58 -9.82
N ALA A 11 18.99 9.82 -10.30
CA ALA A 11 18.00 10.88 -10.21
C ALA A 11 16.70 10.52 -10.97
N CYS A 12 16.80 10.01 -12.21
CA CYS A 12 15.62 9.60 -12.97
C CYS A 12 14.84 8.46 -12.30
N ILE A 13 15.55 7.46 -11.75
CA ILE A 13 14.91 6.35 -11.01
C ILE A 13 14.24 6.88 -9.74
N TRP A 14 14.94 7.73 -8.98
CA TRP A 14 14.41 8.27 -7.73
C TRP A 14 13.22 9.22 -7.93
N ILE A 15 13.21 10.02 -9.00
CA ILE A 15 12.14 11.01 -9.22
C ILE A 15 10.86 10.39 -9.77
N LEU A 16 10.96 9.24 -10.45
CA LEU A 16 9.81 8.55 -11.04
C LEU A 16 9.35 7.37 -10.19
N ILE A 17 10.27 6.47 -9.87
CA ILE A 17 9.91 5.18 -9.25
C ILE A 17 9.64 5.39 -7.77
N PHE A 18 10.49 6.15 -7.06
CA PHE A 18 10.36 6.30 -5.61
C PHE A 18 9.06 6.97 -5.12
N PRO A 19 8.57 8.08 -5.71
CA PRO A 19 7.29 8.64 -5.29
C PRO A 19 6.14 7.71 -5.64
N ILE A 20 6.16 7.07 -6.80
CA ILE A 20 5.08 6.17 -7.21
C ILE A 20 5.07 4.93 -6.30
N THR A 21 6.14 4.17 -6.21
CA THR A 21 6.19 2.90 -5.46
C THR A 21 6.26 3.11 -3.95
N GLY A 22 6.87 4.19 -3.49
CA GLY A 22 6.95 4.56 -2.08
C GLY A 22 5.59 4.99 -1.54
N ILE A 23 4.94 5.97 -2.18
CA ILE A 23 3.64 6.49 -1.73
C ILE A 23 2.56 5.43 -1.90
N THR A 24 2.48 4.74 -3.04
CA THR A 24 1.48 3.67 -3.23
C THR A 24 1.74 2.47 -2.34
N GLY A 25 3.01 2.09 -2.15
CA GLY A 25 3.39 1.01 -1.23
C GLY A 25 2.97 1.31 0.20
N TRP A 26 3.29 2.50 0.71
CA TRP A 26 2.86 2.94 2.04
C TRP A 26 1.35 3.09 2.16
N ALA A 27 0.71 3.74 1.18
CA ALA A 27 -0.73 3.94 1.17
C ALA A 27 -1.46 2.61 1.23
N PHE A 28 -1.05 1.61 0.44
CA PHE A 28 -1.67 0.28 0.44
C PHE A 28 -1.35 -0.55 1.69
N MET A 29 -0.13 -0.41 2.24
CA MET A 29 0.24 -1.10 3.49
C MET A 29 -0.51 -0.55 4.71
N ILE A 30 -0.94 0.71 4.70
CA ILE A 30 -1.70 1.34 5.80
C ILE A 30 -3.20 1.19 5.57
N SER A 31 -3.67 1.49 4.37
CA SER A 31 -5.11 1.47 4.06
C SER A 31 -5.68 0.06 4.13
N GLY A 32 -4.92 -0.95 3.74
CA GLY A 32 -5.37 -2.34 3.76
C GLY A 32 -5.77 -2.84 5.15
N PRO A 33 -4.88 -2.77 6.16
CA PRO A 33 -5.21 -3.10 7.55
C PRO A 33 -6.32 -2.21 8.12
N LEU A 34 -6.34 -0.91 7.80
CA LEU A 34 -7.39 0.02 8.24
C LEU A 34 -8.78 -0.41 7.73
N VAL A 35 -8.87 -0.84 6.48
CA VAL A 35 -10.11 -1.34 5.86
C VAL A 35 -10.59 -2.61 6.57
N ILE A 36 -9.67 -3.52 6.91
CA ILE A 36 -10.02 -4.74 7.66
C ILE A 36 -10.53 -4.39 9.07
N VAL A 37 -9.82 -3.52 9.80
CA VAL A 37 -10.21 -3.09 11.15
C VAL A 37 -11.56 -2.37 11.12
N GLY A 38 -11.76 -1.44 10.17
CA GLY A 38 -13.02 -0.72 10.00
C GLY A 38 -14.19 -1.67 9.76
N SER A 39 -13.99 -2.72 8.97
CA SER A 39 -15.05 -3.71 8.71
C SER A 39 -15.32 -4.67 9.86
N ILE A 40 -14.30 -5.03 10.66
CA ILE A 40 -14.51 -5.77 11.92
C ILE A 40 -15.32 -4.92 12.89
N VAL A 41 -14.96 -3.65 13.06
CA VAL A 41 -15.71 -2.70 13.91
C VAL A 41 -17.15 -2.59 13.42
N LYS A 42 -17.36 -2.40 12.10
CA LYS A 42 -18.69 -2.39 11.48
C LYS A 42 -19.49 -3.66 11.81
N PHE A 43 -18.86 -4.83 11.70
CA PHE A 43 -19.47 -6.12 11.98
C PHE A 43 -19.91 -6.23 13.44
N VAL A 44 -19.04 -5.87 14.38
CA VAL A 44 -19.34 -5.91 15.83
C VAL A 44 -20.50 -4.97 16.17
N PHE A 45 -20.46 -3.71 15.72
CA PHE A 45 -21.54 -2.76 15.99
C PHE A 45 -22.88 -3.19 15.41
N LYS A 46 -22.87 -3.79 14.22
CA LYS A 46 -24.08 -4.34 13.59
C LYS A 46 -24.63 -5.54 14.36
N LEU A 47 -23.77 -6.36 14.98
CA LEU A 47 -24.17 -7.46 15.87
C LEU A 47 -24.90 -6.95 17.13
N PHE A 48 -24.48 -5.80 17.65
CA PHE A 48 -25.11 -5.13 18.80
C PHE A 48 -26.33 -4.25 18.45
N ARG A 49 -26.78 -4.24 17.17
CA ARG A 49 -27.87 -3.36 16.65
C ARG A 49 -27.66 -1.86 16.91
N ILE A 50 -26.41 -1.42 17.00
CA ILE A 50 -26.07 0.00 17.13
C ILE A 50 -25.80 0.55 15.73
N ASP A 51 -26.71 1.39 15.23
CA ASP A 51 -26.60 1.96 13.88
C ASP A 51 -25.62 3.14 13.85
N LEU A 52 -24.37 2.86 13.47
CA LEU A 52 -23.40 3.89 13.12
C LEU A 52 -23.69 4.43 11.71
N TYR A 53 -24.58 5.42 11.64
CA TYR A 53 -25.04 6.06 10.40
C TYR A 53 -23.90 6.43 9.42
N TRP A 54 -22.73 6.82 9.96
CA TRP A 54 -21.53 7.15 9.19
C TRP A 54 -20.84 5.94 8.52
N LEU A 55 -20.85 4.77 9.15
CA LEU A 55 -20.23 3.54 8.63
C LEU A 55 -21.20 2.73 7.76
N THR A 56 -22.51 2.85 8.00
CA THR A 56 -23.54 2.05 7.32
C THR A 56 -23.90 2.61 5.94
N LYS A 57 -23.60 3.88 5.64
CA LYS A 57 -23.97 4.52 4.36
C LYS A 57 -23.36 3.85 3.11
N HIS A 58 -22.19 3.22 3.25
CA HIS A 58 -21.52 2.39 2.24
C HIS A 58 -21.62 0.90 2.58
N SER A 59 -22.77 0.41 3.01
CA SER A 59 -23.04 -1.03 2.95
C SER A 59 -23.50 -1.40 1.55
N PHE A 60 -22.79 -2.31 0.89
CA PHE A 60 -23.40 -3.03 -0.21
C PHE A 60 -24.59 -3.79 0.38
N LEU A 61 -25.75 -3.73 -0.27
CA LEU A 61 -27.01 -4.33 0.21
C LEU A 61 -27.00 -5.89 0.19
N LEU A 62 -25.82 -6.49 0.36
CA LEU A 62 -25.52 -7.92 0.25
C LEU A 62 -25.55 -8.65 1.60
N GLY A 63 -25.70 -7.94 2.72
CA GLY A 63 -25.71 -8.52 4.07
C GLY A 63 -24.37 -8.37 4.80
N VAL A 64 -24.31 -8.77 6.07
CA VAL A 64 -23.19 -8.46 6.98
C VAL A 64 -21.92 -9.27 6.70
N LEU A 65 -22.08 -10.55 6.35
CA LEU A 65 -21.00 -11.48 6.04
C LEU A 65 -20.30 -11.17 4.70
N PRO A 66 -21.03 -10.92 3.59
CA PRO A 66 -20.40 -10.57 2.31
C PRO A 66 -19.63 -9.25 2.36
N ASP A 67 -20.15 -8.23 3.06
CA ASP A 67 -19.46 -6.95 3.27
C ASP A 67 -18.08 -7.16 3.96
N LEU A 68 -18.03 -8.05 4.96
CA LEU A 68 -16.78 -8.38 5.66
C LEU A 68 -15.78 -9.11 4.74
N ILE A 69 -16.25 -10.08 3.96
CA ILE A 69 -15.40 -10.84 3.01
C ILE A 69 -14.83 -9.92 1.94
N ILE A 70 -15.66 -9.05 1.34
CA ILE A 70 -15.24 -8.07 0.34
C ILE A 70 -14.19 -7.14 0.94
N SER A 71 -14.42 -6.64 2.16
CA SER A 71 -13.46 -5.78 2.83
C SER A 71 -12.15 -6.47 3.15
N VAL A 72 -12.16 -7.76 3.51
CA VAL A 72 -10.93 -8.52 3.75
C VAL A 72 -10.16 -8.67 2.44
N ILE A 73 -10.83 -9.01 1.35
CA ILE A 73 -10.21 -9.13 0.02
C ILE A 73 -9.62 -7.78 -0.42
N VAL A 74 -10.42 -6.71 -0.32
CA VAL A 74 -10.03 -5.34 -0.71
C VAL A 74 -8.98 -4.76 0.24
N GLY A 75 -8.87 -5.21 1.48
CA GLY A 75 -7.78 -4.80 2.37
C GLY A 75 -6.50 -5.60 2.13
N PHE A 76 -6.63 -6.92 1.92
CA PHE A 76 -5.50 -7.83 1.83
C PHE A 76 -4.78 -7.76 0.49
N LEU A 77 -5.51 -7.66 -0.64
CA LEU A 77 -4.90 -7.57 -1.97
C LEU A 77 -3.96 -6.35 -2.10
N PRO A 78 -4.40 -5.11 -1.77
CA PRO A 78 -3.55 -3.94 -1.85
C PRO A 78 -2.36 -4.04 -0.90
N THR A 79 -2.56 -4.56 0.32
CA THR A 79 -1.46 -4.75 1.28
C THR A 79 -0.34 -5.61 0.68
N ILE A 80 -0.68 -6.73 0.04
CA ILE A 80 0.31 -7.60 -0.63
C ILE A 80 1.00 -6.86 -1.78
N ILE A 81 0.22 -6.15 -2.60
CA ILE A 81 0.76 -5.37 -3.72
C ILE A 81 1.73 -4.29 -3.20
N GLY A 82 1.38 -3.60 -2.11
CA GLY A 82 2.20 -2.59 -1.47
C GLY A 82 3.52 -3.15 -0.92
N ILE A 83 3.48 -4.31 -0.27
CA ILE A 83 4.68 -5.04 0.18
C ILE A 83 5.57 -5.43 -1.02
N GLY A 84 4.95 -5.88 -2.11
CA GLY A 84 5.64 -6.21 -3.37
C GLY A 84 6.36 -5.00 -3.97
N LEU A 85 5.66 -3.87 -4.11
CA LEU A 85 6.21 -2.60 -4.59
C LEU A 85 7.35 -2.12 -3.70
N TRP A 86 7.21 -2.23 -2.38
CA TRP A 86 8.26 -1.89 -1.42
C TRP A 86 9.52 -2.75 -1.58
N ARG A 87 9.36 -4.06 -1.80
CA ARG A 87 10.48 -4.97 -2.09
C ARG A 87 11.21 -4.59 -3.38
N ILE A 88 10.48 -4.26 -4.44
CA ILE A 88 11.07 -3.84 -5.72
C ILE A 88 11.87 -2.55 -5.52
N THR A 89 11.31 -1.59 -4.80
CA THR A 89 11.97 -0.31 -4.47
C THR A 89 13.27 -0.54 -3.72
N LYS A 90 13.27 -1.42 -2.70
CA LYS A 90 14.49 -1.79 -1.96
C LYS A 90 15.53 -2.47 -2.85
N ARG A 91 15.13 -3.37 -3.74
CA ARG A 91 16.06 -4.02 -4.68
C ARG A 91 16.69 -3.03 -5.65
N LEU A 92 15.90 -2.11 -6.21
CA LEU A 92 16.40 -1.06 -7.09
C LEU A 92 17.39 -0.15 -6.36
N TYR A 93 17.10 0.21 -5.11
CA TYR A 93 18.00 0.97 -4.27
C TYR A 93 19.34 0.25 -4.03
N GLN A 94 19.29 -1.03 -3.63
CA GLN A 94 20.50 -1.84 -3.43
C GLN A 94 21.32 -1.98 -4.71
N TRP A 95 20.66 -2.21 -5.85
CA TRP A 95 21.30 -2.31 -7.15
C TRP A 95 21.99 -0.99 -7.54
N LEU A 96 21.34 0.16 -7.29
CA LEU A 96 21.93 1.48 -7.47
C LEU A 96 23.20 1.66 -6.63
N VAL A 97 23.15 1.28 -5.34
CA VAL A 97 24.29 1.37 -4.42
C VAL A 97 25.47 0.51 -4.90
N LEU A 98 25.22 -0.70 -5.43
CA LEU A 98 26.27 -1.59 -5.93
C LEU A 98 26.98 -1.05 -7.19
N ILE A 99 26.29 -0.26 -8.01
CA ILE A 99 26.86 0.31 -9.25
C ILE A 99 27.53 1.66 -8.96
N LYS A 100 27.46 2.16 -7.71
CA LYS A 100 28.09 3.42 -7.33
C LYS A 100 29.60 3.31 -7.59
N PRO A 101 30.18 4.20 -8.41
CA PRO A 101 31.63 4.15 -8.67
C PRO A 101 32.41 4.51 -7.40
N GLU A 102 33.48 3.74 -7.11
CA GLU A 102 34.34 3.89 -5.92
C GLU A 102 35.06 5.24 -5.82
N ASN A 103 35.19 5.96 -6.94
CA ASN A 103 35.83 7.27 -6.98
C ASN A 103 34.79 8.37 -6.70
N CYS A 104 34.43 8.55 -5.43
CA CYS A 104 33.91 9.81 -4.89
C CYS A 104 35.01 10.49 -4.09
#